data_AF-A0A6A8LUB4-F1
#
_entry.id   AF-A0A6A8LUB4-F1
#
_cell.length_a   1.000
_cell.length_b   1.000
_cell.length_c   1.000
_cell.angle_alpha   90.00
_cell.angle_beta   90.00
_cell.angle_gamma   90.00
#
_symmetry.space_group_name_H-M   'P 1'
#
loop_
_entity.id
_entity.type
_entity.pdbx_description
1 polymer ?
#
loop_
_entity_poly.entity_id
_entity_poly.type
_entity_poly.pdbx_seq_one_letter_code
_entity_poly.pdbx_strand_id
1 'polypeptide(L)'
;SKTVRCPYLVSSIPFFKKVIEETRYGQRTVLDVIEKKEIAKLALNYIKDGNTIFLDYGTSVVELAKAIESSPLHDITVITNSLN
;
A
#
# COMPACT_ATOMS: atom_id res chain seq x y z
N SER A 1 -31.58 -10.93 -19.43
CA SER A 1 -31.41 -11.96 -18.40
C SER A 1 -30.80 -13.20 -19.01
N LYS A 2 -29.48 -13.40 -18.91
CA LYS A 2 -28.82 -14.71 -19.02
C LYS A 2 -27.59 -14.71 -18.13
N THR A 3 -27.70 -15.46 -17.04
CA THR A 3 -26.71 -15.70 -16.00
C THR A 3 -25.56 -16.52 -16.56
N VAL A 4 -24.32 -16.02 -16.45
CA VAL A 4 -23.12 -16.82 -16.66
C VAL A 4 -22.84 -17.57 -15.36
N ARG A 5 -23.10 -18.89 -15.36
CA ARG A 5 -22.64 -19.80 -14.29
C ARG A 5 -21.13 -19.93 -14.40
N CYS A 6 -20.40 -19.39 -13.43
CA CYS A 6 -19.02 -19.79 -13.17
C CYS A 6 -19.05 -20.83 -12.03
N PRO A 7 -18.70 -22.10 -12.28
CA PRO A 7 -18.83 -23.16 -11.29
C PRO A 7 -17.65 -23.07 -10.32
N TYR A 8 -17.86 -22.44 -9.17
CA TYR A 8 -16.99 -22.65 -8.02
C TYR A 8 -17.25 -24.05 -7.48
N LEU A 9 -16.46 -25.04 -7.88
CA LEU A 9 -16.28 -26.24 -7.10
C LEU A 9 -14.93 -26.91 -7.36
N VAL A 10 -13.89 -26.41 -6.70
CA VAL A 10 -12.95 -27.32 -6.01
C VAL A 10 -12.54 -26.67 -4.69
N SER A 11 -13.07 -27.27 -3.63
CA SER A 11 -12.70 -27.09 -2.23
C SER A 11 -11.21 -27.36 -1.98
N SER A 12 -10.61 -26.54 -1.12
CA SER A 12 -9.31 -26.72 -0.44
C SER A 12 -8.03 -26.50 -1.26
N ILE A 13 -7.67 -25.23 -1.53
CA ILE A 13 -6.27 -24.88 -1.84
C ILE A 13 -5.89 -23.52 -1.18
N PRO A 14 -5.08 -23.49 -0.09
CA PRO A 14 -4.57 -22.25 0.50
C PRO A 14 -3.69 -21.42 -0.46
N PHE A 15 -3.15 -22.05 -1.50
CA PHE A 15 -2.35 -21.42 -2.56
C PHE A 15 -3.12 -20.37 -3.38
N PHE A 16 -4.42 -20.57 -3.65
CA PHE A 16 -5.17 -19.65 -4.52
C PHE A 16 -5.51 -18.32 -3.83
N LYS A 17 -5.64 -18.30 -2.50
CA LYS A 17 -5.81 -17.06 -1.72
C LYS A 17 -4.56 -16.18 -1.80
N LYS A 18 -3.37 -16.78 -1.65
CA LYS A 18 -2.08 -16.08 -1.72
C LYS A 18 -1.85 -15.45 -3.10
N VAL A 19 -2.22 -16.16 -4.17
CA VAL A 19 -2.12 -15.62 -5.53
C VAL A 19 -3.03 -14.41 -5.74
N ILE A 20 -4.26 -14.37 -5.18
CA ILE A 20 -5.17 -13.22 -5.36
C ILE A 20 -4.68 -11.97 -4.57
N GLU A 21 -4.12 -12.16 -3.37
CA GLU A 21 -3.50 -11.07 -2.60
C GLU A 21 -2.23 -10.54 -3.26
N GLU A 22 -1.33 -11.43 -3.67
CA GLU A 22 -0.09 -11.07 -4.35
C GLU A 22 -0.34 -10.45 -5.74
N THR A 23 -1.43 -10.84 -6.43
CA THR A 23 -1.75 -10.28 -7.75
C THR A 23 -2.38 -8.89 -7.69
N ARG A 24 -3.28 -8.54 -6.77
CA ARG A 24 -3.89 -7.20 -6.77
C ARG A 24 -3.09 -6.13 -6.03
N TYR A 25 -2.51 -6.45 -4.88
CA TYR A 25 -1.70 -5.47 -4.15
C TYR A 25 -0.35 -5.26 -4.84
N GLY A 26 0.32 -6.35 -5.21
CA GLY A 26 1.55 -6.31 -5.99
C GLY A 26 1.38 -5.50 -7.28
N GLN A 27 0.35 -5.76 -8.09
CA GLN A 27 0.11 -4.95 -9.29
C GLN A 27 -0.08 -3.46 -8.98
N ARG A 28 -0.84 -3.10 -7.93
CA ARG A 28 -1.02 -1.71 -7.53
C ARG A 28 0.27 -1.06 -7.03
N THR A 29 1.23 -1.83 -6.53
CA THR A 29 2.56 -1.29 -6.18
C THR A 29 3.44 -1.02 -7.39
N VAL A 30 3.17 -1.62 -8.56
CA VAL A 30 3.97 -1.42 -9.79
C VAL A 30 3.31 -0.44 -10.77
N LEU A 31 1.98 -0.34 -10.75
CA LEU A 31 1.24 0.65 -11.52
C LEU A 31 1.43 2.06 -10.94
N ASP A 32 1.54 3.07 -11.80
CA ASP A 32 1.62 4.50 -11.46
C ASP A 32 2.69 4.83 -10.39
N VAL A 33 3.79 4.08 -10.39
CA VAL A 33 4.87 4.22 -9.39
C VAL A 33 5.50 5.59 -9.47
N ILE A 34 5.63 6.16 -10.67
CA ILE A 34 6.23 7.48 -10.87
C ILE A 34 5.36 8.53 -10.18
N GLU A 35 4.06 8.51 -10.44
CA GLU A 35 3.08 9.41 -9.87
C GLU A 35 3.02 9.27 -8.35
N LYS A 36 3.05 8.04 -7.84
CA LYS A 36 3.08 7.78 -6.39
C LYS A 36 4.34 8.31 -5.72
N LYS A 37 5.50 8.19 -6.38
CA LYS A 37 6.76 8.77 -5.90
C LYS A 37 6.72 10.30 -5.92
N GLU A 38 6.14 10.93 -6.94
CA GLU A 38 6.00 12.38 -6.98
C GLU A 38 5.04 12.88 -5.88
N ILE A 39 3.91 12.19 -5.66
CA ILE A 39 3.02 12.48 -4.53
C ILE A 39 3.77 12.34 -3.20
N ALA A 40 4.56 11.28 -3.02
CA ALA A 40 5.35 11.06 -1.82
C ALA A 40 6.37 12.18 -1.58
N LYS A 41 7.12 12.60 -2.62
CA LYS A 41 8.06 13.73 -2.53
C LYS A 41 7.37 15.03 -2.14
N LEU A 42 6.22 15.33 -2.75
CA LEU A 42 5.45 16.53 -2.43
C LEU A 42 4.94 16.47 -0.99
N ALA A 43 4.40 15.33 -0.55
CA ALA A 43 3.92 15.12 0.81
C ALA A 43 5.03 15.25 1.86
N LEU A 44 6.25 14.76 1.56
CA LEU A 44 7.40 14.85 2.45
C LEU A 44 7.73 16.30 2.85
N ASN A 45 7.52 17.28 1.96
CA ASN A 45 7.76 18.70 2.24
C ASN A 45 6.85 19.27 3.34
N TYR A 46 5.77 18.56 3.71
CA TYR A 46 4.85 18.98 4.77
C TYR A 46 5.16 18.33 6.12
N ILE A 47 6.09 17.37 6.18
CA ILE A 47 6.48 16.65 7.39
C ILE A 47 7.70 17.33 7.99
N LYS A 48 7.69 17.50 9.31
CA LYS A 48 8.80 18.08 10.08
C LYS A 48 9.21 17.15 11.21
N ASP A 49 10.40 17.36 11.74
CA ASP A 49 10.90 16.61 12.88
C ASP A 49 9.93 16.69 14.07
N GLY A 50 9.80 15.58 14.80
CA GLY A 50 8.90 15.48 15.95
C GLY A 50 7.41 15.35 15.60
N ASN A 51 7.04 15.30 14.31
CA ASN A 51 5.63 15.19 13.92
C ASN A 51 5.05 13.81 14.22
N THR A 52 3.77 13.79 14.58
CA THR A 52 2.96 12.57 14.61
C THR A 52 2.09 12.53 13.36
N ILE A 53 2.23 11.48 12.56
CA ILE A 53 1.54 11.32 11.28
C ILE A 53 0.70 10.04 11.27
N PHE A 54 -0.47 10.10 10.64
CA PHE A 54 -1.29 8.93 10.38
C PHE A 54 -0.93 8.33 9.02
N LEU A 55 -0.50 7.08 8.99
CA LEU A 55 -0.25 6.32 7.77
C LEU A 55 -1.15 5.08 7.73
N ASP A 56 -2.07 5.06 6.78
CA ASP A 56 -2.99 3.93 6.57
C ASP A 56 -2.47 2.95 5.50
N TYR A 57 -3.18 1.84 5.26
CA TYR A 57 -2.83 0.87 4.23
C TYR A 57 -3.08 1.41 2.81
N GLY A 58 -2.03 1.52 2.01
CA GLY A 58 -2.16 1.84 0.59
C GLY A 58 -0.82 1.87 -0.14
N THR A 59 -0.83 1.53 -1.43
CA THR A 59 0.40 1.49 -2.23
C THR A 59 1.04 2.87 -2.42
N SER A 60 0.25 3.95 -2.35
CA SER A 60 0.79 5.32 -2.36
C SER A 60 1.42 5.70 -1.02
N VAL A 61 0.85 5.20 0.09
CA VAL A 61 1.39 5.42 1.45
C VAL A 61 2.72 4.71 1.63
N VAL A 62 2.90 3.54 1.00
CA VAL A 62 4.19 2.83 0.97
C VAL A 62 5.30 3.68 0.38
N GLU A 63 5.05 4.40 -0.72
CA GLU A 63 6.09 5.26 -1.32
C GLU A 63 6.41 6.46 -0.43
N LEU A 64 5.42 7.01 0.30
CA LEU A 64 5.67 8.05 1.32
C LEU A 64 6.47 7.51 2.50
N ALA A 65 6.15 6.32 3.00
CA ALA A 65 6.91 5.69 4.09
C ALA A 65 8.39 5.48 3.70
N LYS A 66 8.65 4.99 2.48
CA LYS A 66 10.02 4.87 1.93
C LYS A 66 10.72 6.23 1.80
N ALA A 67 9.99 7.26 1.37
CA ALA A 67 10.54 8.61 1.24
C ALA A 67 10.92 9.19 2.61
N ILE A 68 10.09 8.98 3.65
CA ILE A 68 10.39 9.38 5.03
C ILE A 68 11.62 8.64 5.56
N GLU A 69 11.69 7.32 5.38
CA GLU A 69 12.85 6.50 5.79
C GLU A 69 14.16 6.94 5.12
N SER A 70 14.09 7.40 3.87
CA SER A 70 15.25 7.89 3.12
C SER A 70 15.55 9.38 3.36
N SER A 71 14.76 10.07 4.16
CA SER A 71 14.90 11.50 4.45
C SER A 71 15.75 11.75 5.69
N PRO A 72 16.28 12.98 5.89
CA PRO A 72 16.98 13.33 7.11
C PRO A 72 16.05 13.60 8.30
N LEU A 73 14.73 13.39 8.15
CA LEU A 73 13.75 13.64 9.21
C LEU A 73 13.98 12.72 10.41
N HIS A 74 13.75 13.24 11.61
CA HIS A 74 13.89 12.49 12.86
C HIS A 74 12.69 12.69 13.79
N ASP A 75 12.59 11.80 14.79
CA ASP A 75 11.54 11.81 15.81
C ASP A 75 10.11 11.79 15.26
N ILE A 76 9.91 11.11 14.12
CA ILE A 76 8.58 10.94 13.52
C ILE A 76 7.84 9.81 14.23
N THR A 77 6.66 10.12 14.75
CA THR A 77 5.74 9.12 15.32
C THR A 77 4.71 8.73 14.27
N VAL A 78 4.60 7.45 13.96
CA VAL A 78 3.62 6.94 12.99
C VAL A 78 2.49 6.24 13.72
N ILE A 79 1.26 6.64 13.41
CA ILE A 79 0.05 5.93 13.82
C ILE A 79 -0.51 5.20 12.60
N THR A 80 -0.69 3.88 12.70
CA THR A 80 -1.30 3.08 11.63
C THR A 80 -2.45 2.25 12.17
N ASN A 81 -3.51 2.14 11.37
CA ASN A 81 -4.64 1.25 11.63
C ASN A 81 -4.50 -0.09 10.91
N SER A 82 -3.31 -0.39 10.40
CA SER A 82 -3.02 -1.58 9.61
C SER A 82 -2.10 -2.50 10.43
N LEU A 83 -2.65 -3.62 10.90
CA LEU A 83 -1.97 -4.57 11.78
C LEU A 83 -1.22 -5.69 11.04
N ASN A 84 -1.10 -5.57 9.72
CA ASN A 84 -0.87 -6.70 8.81
C ASN A 84 0.56 -6.78 8.31
#